data_AF-A0AAV8X3X1-F1
#
_entry.id   AF-A0AAV8X3X1-F1
#
_cell.length_a   1.000
_cell.length_b   1.000
_cell.length_c   1.000
_cell.angle_alpha   90.00
_cell.angle_beta   90.00
_cell.angle_gamma   90.00
#
_symmetry.space_group_name_H-M   'P 1'
#
loop_
_entity.id
_entity.type
_entity.pdbx_description
1 polymer ?
#
loop_
_entity_poly.entity_id
_entity_poly.type
_entity_poly.pdbx_seq_one_letter_code
_entity_poly.pdbx_strand_id
1 'polypeptide(L)'
;MAGPTKKSRKPSKPESGEDSASEESESGTYHGQQDIQATFEGRNPEGHDFYGIKQLLNQLFLKAHIDISQMSDMLIAQGGIGSVLKQSCNDDDDDDDEDDTDMTEENNVFGITSIINLTSHKETPCVQQFYSLLDEISLKHTDQITQNKIKSIIGQSTKLGFLINERFVNISAKISPIMLQSLYEEVERMKKKDASYNFEYYVMISKTCRPVKNPETEEIFSNDEEELFSKAADITFDFSVAKESDTGLSGNWLTEDKQVVPYRRILIFKAEKFKDIIEQVSAMPWDIRRPAATQWARHIPGGVLNKLWFFSCYTVARFLAVGM
;
A
#
# COMPACT_ATOMS: atom_id res chain seq x y z
N MET A 1 36.90 61.03 60.21
CA MET A 1 36.89 61.52 58.82
C MET A 1 35.49 61.25 58.27
N ALA A 2 34.53 62.16 58.45
CA ALA A 2 34.15 63.20 57.47
C ALA A 2 33.69 62.58 56.12
N GLY A 3 32.38 62.70 55.81
CA GLY A 3 31.68 62.14 54.65
C GLY A 3 31.96 62.85 53.31
N PRO A 4 31.00 63.03 52.36
CA PRO A 4 29.55 62.76 52.49
C PRO A 4 28.76 62.36 51.20
N THR A 5 27.43 62.19 51.38
CA THR A 5 26.28 62.53 50.47
C THR A 5 26.01 61.68 49.23
N LYS A 6 24.76 61.47 48.72
CA LYS A 6 23.36 61.89 48.95
C LYS A 6 22.53 60.93 48.04
N LYS A 7 21.28 60.50 48.29
CA LYS A 7 20.04 61.29 48.42
C LYS A 7 18.86 60.34 48.76
N SER A 8 17.93 60.82 49.56
CA SER A 8 16.61 60.24 49.85
C SER A 8 15.52 61.22 49.38
N ARG A 9 14.38 60.73 48.86
CA ARG A 9 13.00 61.12 49.27
C ARG A 9 11.88 60.45 48.42
N LYS A 10 10.90 59.88 49.14
CA LYS A 10 9.53 59.35 48.80
C LYS A 10 8.54 60.49 48.40
N PRO A 11 7.19 60.34 48.20
CA PRO A 11 6.21 59.21 48.34
C PRO A 11 5.26 59.04 47.09
N SER A 12 4.30 58.09 46.94
CA SER A 12 3.00 57.91 47.62
C SER A 12 2.19 56.71 47.05
N LYS A 13 1.46 55.97 47.91
CA LYS A 13 0.35 55.01 47.62
C LYS A 13 -1.00 55.77 47.60
N PRO A 14 -2.10 55.27 46.96
CA PRO A 14 -2.98 54.19 47.49
C PRO A 14 -3.36 53.12 46.42
N GLU A 15 -3.56 51.83 46.75
CA GLU A 15 -4.87 51.15 47.00
C GLU A 15 -5.96 51.56 45.99
N SER A 16 -6.61 50.70 45.22
CA SER A 16 -7.20 49.37 45.49
C SER A 16 -7.60 48.69 44.17
N GLY A 17 -7.60 47.37 44.11
CA GLY A 17 -8.15 46.60 43.00
C GLY A 17 -7.70 45.14 43.05
N GLU A 18 -8.35 44.37 43.90
CA GLU A 18 -8.35 42.91 43.84
C GLU A 18 -8.95 42.48 42.50
N ASP A 19 -8.27 41.60 41.76
CA ASP A 19 -8.92 40.52 41.05
C ASP A 19 -7.91 39.39 40.82
N SER A 20 -8.17 38.30 41.55
CA SER A 20 -7.56 37.00 41.39
C SER A 20 -8.01 36.39 40.07
N ALA A 21 -7.05 36.04 39.21
CA ALA A 21 -7.21 35.01 38.19
C ALA A 21 -5.82 34.47 37.85
N SER A 22 -5.25 33.67 38.76
CA SER A 22 -4.24 32.71 38.37
C SER A 22 -4.96 31.61 37.60
N GLU A 23 -5.06 31.79 36.29
CA GLU A 23 -5.42 30.71 35.38
C GLU A 23 -4.31 29.65 35.49
N GLU A 24 -4.57 28.64 36.32
CA GLU A 24 -4.00 27.32 36.16
C GLU A 24 -4.38 26.85 34.76
N SER A 25 -3.53 27.17 33.80
CA SER A 25 -3.46 26.47 32.53
C SER A 25 -3.15 25.03 32.89
N GLU A 26 -4.19 24.21 33.02
CA GLU A 26 -4.08 22.77 32.98
C GLU A 26 -3.21 22.43 31.77
N SER A 27 -1.99 22.02 32.11
CA SER A 27 -1.08 21.33 31.22
C SER A 27 -1.84 20.12 30.69
N GLY A 28 -2.51 20.31 29.56
CA GLY A 28 -3.02 19.27 28.68
C GLY A 28 -1.83 18.44 28.26
N THR A 29 -1.45 17.52 29.15
CA THR A 29 -0.42 16.52 28.93
C THR A 29 -1.00 15.65 27.85
N TYR A 30 -0.59 15.93 26.60
CA TYR A 30 -0.81 15.06 25.46
C TYR A 30 -0.32 13.67 25.88
N HIS A 31 -1.25 12.80 26.27
CA HIS A 31 -0.95 11.38 26.34
C HIS A 31 -0.57 11.00 24.92
N GLY A 32 0.70 10.62 24.73
CA GLY A 32 1.21 10.16 23.46
C GLY A 32 0.28 9.12 22.86
N GLN A 33 0.14 9.15 21.54
CA GLN A 33 -0.61 8.15 20.77
C GLN A 33 -0.42 6.78 21.42
N GLN A 34 -1.48 6.23 21.98
CA GLN A 34 -1.49 4.81 22.33
C GLN A 34 -1.14 4.08 21.04
N ASP A 35 -0.02 3.35 21.04
CA ASP A 35 0.36 2.47 19.94
C ASP A 35 -0.69 1.35 19.92
N ILE A 36 -1.81 1.57 19.22
CA ILE A 36 -2.83 0.55 18.98
C ILE A 36 -2.16 -0.51 18.11
N GLN A 37 -1.79 -1.62 18.74
CA GLN A 37 -1.16 -2.74 18.06
C GLN A 37 -2.24 -3.54 17.31
N ALA A 38 -2.64 -3.05 16.14
CA ALA A 38 -3.57 -3.75 15.28
C ALA A 38 -2.95 -5.07 14.79
N THR A 39 -3.62 -6.18 15.09
CA THR A 39 -3.29 -7.50 14.55
C THR A 39 -4.05 -7.73 13.26
N PHE A 40 -3.36 -8.26 12.25
CA PHE A 40 -3.93 -8.55 10.94
C PHE A 40 -3.90 -10.04 10.68
N GLU A 41 -4.95 -10.54 10.05
CA GLU A 41 -5.07 -11.94 9.65
C GLU A 41 -5.55 -12.08 8.20
N GLY A 42 -5.10 -13.16 7.56
CA GLY A 42 -5.52 -13.54 6.22
C GLY A 42 -6.78 -14.39 6.28
N ARG A 43 -7.86 -13.95 5.63
CA ARG A 43 -9.10 -14.72 5.44
C ARG A 43 -9.34 -14.97 3.96
N ASN A 44 -10.15 -15.97 3.61
CA ASN A 44 -10.56 -16.17 2.22
C ASN A 44 -11.41 -14.99 1.73
N PRO A 45 -11.29 -14.57 0.45
CA PRO A 45 -12.14 -13.53 -0.12
C PRO A 45 -13.62 -13.96 -0.14
N GLU A 46 -14.50 -13.08 0.31
CA GLU A 46 -15.95 -13.29 0.32
C GLU A 46 -16.70 -12.16 -0.41
N GLY A 47 -18.01 -12.33 -0.61
CA GLY A 47 -18.83 -11.38 -1.40
C GLY A 47 -18.81 -9.95 -0.86
N HIS A 48 -18.76 -9.76 0.46
CA HIS A 48 -18.68 -8.44 1.09
C HIS A 48 -17.32 -7.75 0.90
N ASP A 49 -16.27 -8.49 0.54
CA ASP A 49 -14.92 -7.95 0.31
C ASP A 49 -14.78 -7.23 -1.03
N PHE A 50 -15.80 -7.33 -1.90
CA PHE A 50 -15.79 -6.79 -3.26
C PHE A 50 -15.28 -5.36 -3.35
N TYR A 51 -15.78 -4.48 -2.50
CA TYR A 51 -15.41 -3.06 -2.55
C TYR A 51 -13.95 -2.83 -2.13
N GLY A 52 -13.46 -3.52 -1.10
CA GLY A 52 -12.09 -3.41 -0.65
C GLY A 52 -11.09 -3.96 -1.66
N ILE A 53 -11.39 -5.12 -2.26
CA ILE A 53 -10.59 -5.70 -3.35
C ILE A 53 -10.56 -4.76 -4.56
N LYS A 54 -11.72 -4.26 -4.98
CA LYS A 54 -11.84 -3.30 -6.08
C LYS A 54 -11.02 -2.04 -5.84
N GLN A 55 -11.00 -1.53 -4.60
CA GLN A 55 -10.19 -0.38 -4.22
C GLN A 55 -8.69 -0.65 -4.39
N LEU A 56 -8.20 -1.80 -3.94
CA LEU A 56 -6.79 -2.20 -4.10
C LEU A 56 -6.41 -2.34 -5.59
N LEU A 57 -7.26 -2.98 -6.39
CA LEU A 57 -7.02 -3.12 -7.82
C LEU A 57 -7.08 -1.78 -8.57
N ASN A 58 -7.97 -0.85 -8.18
CA ASN A 58 -7.98 0.52 -8.71
C ASN A 58 -6.65 1.25 -8.45
N GLN A 59 -6.03 1.04 -7.29
CA GLN A 59 -4.71 1.62 -7.01
C GLN A 59 -3.60 0.99 -7.86
N LEU A 60 -3.71 -0.30 -8.15
CA LEU A 60 -2.76 -1.01 -9.00
C LEU A 60 -2.82 -0.52 -10.45
N PHE A 61 -4.02 -0.49 -11.04
CA PHE A 61 -4.26 -0.20 -12.46
C PHE A 61 -4.51 1.29 -12.78
N LEU A 62 -4.83 2.12 -11.78
CA LEU A 62 -5.12 3.55 -11.94
C LEU A 62 -6.18 3.81 -13.04
N LYS A 63 -5.81 4.53 -14.10
CA LYS A 63 -6.69 4.90 -15.22
C LYS A 63 -6.63 3.90 -16.39
N ALA A 64 -6.07 2.71 -16.19
CA ALA A 64 -6.03 1.69 -17.24
C ALA A 64 -7.43 1.18 -17.60
N HIS A 65 -7.64 0.86 -18.88
CA HIS A 65 -8.92 0.38 -19.41
C HIS A 65 -9.12 -1.12 -19.12
N ILE A 66 -9.25 -1.48 -17.85
CA ILE A 66 -9.57 -2.84 -17.40
C ILE A 66 -10.87 -2.80 -16.57
N ASP A 67 -11.74 -3.78 -16.78
CA ASP A 67 -12.90 -4.01 -15.92
C ASP A 67 -12.47 -4.60 -14.58
N ILE A 68 -12.16 -3.68 -13.65
CA ILE A 68 -11.73 -4.01 -12.30
C ILE A 68 -12.87 -4.64 -11.48
N SER A 69 -14.13 -4.33 -11.80
CA SER A 69 -15.28 -4.92 -11.12
C SER A 69 -15.32 -6.42 -11.42
N GLN A 70 -15.28 -6.79 -12.70
CA GLN A 70 -15.25 -8.18 -13.12
C GLN A 70 -14.03 -8.92 -12.58
N MET A 71 -12.85 -8.28 -12.54
CA MET A 71 -11.65 -8.89 -11.97
C MET A 71 -11.77 -9.10 -10.45
N SER A 72 -12.46 -8.21 -9.73
CA SER A 72 -12.76 -8.38 -8.30
C SER A 72 -13.71 -9.56 -8.06
N ASP A 73 -14.78 -9.65 -8.86
CA ASP A 73 -15.70 -10.81 -8.81
C ASP A 73 -14.97 -12.12 -9.11
N MET A 74 -14.03 -12.12 -10.07
CA MET A 74 -13.21 -13.29 -10.37
C MET A 74 -12.33 -13.71 -9.19
N LEU A 75 -11.76 -12.75 -8.44
CA LEU A 75 -10.94 -13.05 -7.26
C LEU A 75 -11.79 -13.63 -6.12
N ILE A 76 -13.02 -13.15 -5.95
CA ILE A 76 -13.95 -13.68 -4.94
C ILE A 76 -14.48 -15.07 -5.33
N ALA A 77 -14.79 -15.25 -6.61
CA ALA A 77 -15.29 -16.53 -7.11
C ALA A 77 -14.24 -17.65 -7.10
N GLN A 78 -12.96 -17.33 -6.90
CA GLN A 78 -11.88 -18.31 -6.78
C GLN A 78 -11.98 -19.06 -5.44
N GLY A 79 -12.58 -20.23 -5.47
CA GLY A 79 -12.62 -21.11 -4.31
C GLY A 79 -11.24 -21.68 -3.96
N GLY A 80 -10.66 -21.22 -2.85
CA GLY A 80 -9.48 -21.83 -2.22
C GLY A 80 -8.13 -21.35 -2.74
N ILE A 81 -8.08 -20.22 -3.45
CA ILE A 81 -6.85 -19.50 -3.79
C ILE A 81 -7.02 -18.04 -3.41
N GLY A 82 -6.04 -17.54 -2.67
CA GLY A 82 -5.94 -16.15 -2.28
C GLY A 82 -6.54 -15.87 -0.92
N SER A 83 -6.07 -14.76 -0.35
CA SER A 83 -6.49 -14.29 0.97
C SER A 83 -6.59 -12.77 0.97
N VAL A 84 -7.62 -12.25 1.62
CA VAL A 84 -7.77 -10.85 2.00
C VAL A 84 -7.20 -10.63 3.39
N LEU A 85 -6.57 -9.49 3.61
CA LEU A 85 -6.03 -9.09 4.90
C LEU A 85 -7.04 -8.23 5.64
N LYS A 86 -7.46 -8.67 6.82
CA LYS A 86 -8.41 -7.97 7.69
C LYS A 86 -7.79 -7.73 9.07
N GLN A 87 -8.26 -6.71 9.76
CA GLN A 87 -7.90 -6.49 11.15
C GLN A 87 -8.71 -7.46 12.03
N SER A 88 -8.04 -8.16 12.94
CA SER A 88 -8.74 -8.98 13.93
C SER A 88 -9.21 -8.07 15.07
N CYS A 89 -10.49 -8.10 15.39
CA CYS A 89 -11.02 -7.52 16.62
C CYS A 89 -10.61 -8.46 17.77
N ASN A 90 -10.02 -7.92 18.85
CA ASN A 90 -9.91 -8.66 20.11
C ASN A 90 -11.18 -8.32 20.89
N ASP A 91 -12.04 -9.31 21.10
CA ASP A 91 -13.34 -9.21 21.79
C ASP A 91 -13.21 -8.95 23.31
N ASP A 92 -12.27 -8.11 23.75
CA ASP A 92 -12.09 -7.78 25.18
C ASP A 92 -12.78 -6.45 25.57
N ASP A 93 -13.33 -5.70 24.60
CA ASP A 93 -14.14 -4.49 24.83
C ASP A 93 -15.59 -4.75 24.38
N ASP A 94 -16.19 -5.87 24.84
CA ASP A 94 -17.65 -6.06 24.85
C ASP A 94 -18.24 -5.17 25.96
N ASP A 95 -18.23 -3.85 25.75
CA ASP A 95 -19.23 -3.00 26.39
C ASP A 95 -20.51 -3.13 25.55
N ASP A 96 -21.51 -3.81 26.13
CA ASP A 96 -22.88 -4.01 25.67
C ASP A 96 -23.63 -2.67 25.44
N ASP A 97 -23.17 -1.84 24.53
CA ASP A 97 -23.95 -0.72 23.98
C ASP A 97 -24.33 -1.10 22.53
N GLU A 98 -25.50 -1.73 22.40
CA GLU A 98 -26.24 -1.94 21.14
C GLU A 98 -26.69 -0.59 20.52
N ASP A 99 -25.76 0.32 20.25
CA ASP A 99 -26.01 1.57 19.54
C ASP A 99 -25.17 1.58 18.25
N ASP A 100 -25.75 1.08 17.15
CA ASP A 100 -25.57 1.47 15.73
C ASP A 100 -24.15 1.85 15.21
N THR A 101 -23.08 1.44 15.89
CA THR A 101 -21.71 1.86 15.59
C THR A 101 -20.99 0.77 14.80
N ASP A 102 -21.13 0.89 13.48
CA ASP A 102 -20.15 0.50 12.48
C ASP A 102 -19.93 -0.99 12.15
N MET A 103 -20.98 -1.63 11.61
CA MET A 103 -20.88 -2.79 10.68
C MET A 103 -19.95 -2.57 9.47
N THR A 104 -19.26 -1.43 9.35
CA THR A 104 -18.33 -1.13 8.27
C THR A 104 -16.87 -1.49 8.58
N GLU A 105 -16.48 -1.60 9.85
CA GLU A 105 -15.07 -1.87 10.20
C GLU A 105 -14.67 -3.33 9.91
N GLU A 106 -15.56 -4.30 10.12
CA GLU A 106 -15.33 -5.73 9.83
C GLU A 106 -15.20 -6.03 8.32
N ASN A 107 -15.65 -5.10 7.48
CA ASN A 107 -15.66 -5.23 6.02
C ASN A 107 -14.46 -4.56 5.34
N ASN A 108 -13.55 -3.95 6.11
CA ASN A 108 -12.38 -3.28 5.57
C ASN A 108 -11.29 -4.29 5.18
N VAL A 109 -10.97 -4.31 3.88
CA VAL A 109 -9.86 -5.10 3.33
C VAL A 109 -8.62 -4.22 3.20
N PHE A 110 -7.56 -4.56 3.92
CA PHE A 110 -6.30 -3.81 3.95
C PHE A 110 -5.26 -4.33 2.95
N GLY A 111 -5.48 -5.52 2.41
CA GLY A 111 -4.62 -6.15 1.43
C GLY A 111 -5.25 -7.38 0.79
N ILE A 112 -4.69 -7.81 -0.32
CA ILE A 112 -5.05 -9.02 -1.04
C ILE A 112 -3.79 -9.67 -1.62
N THR A 113 -3.67 -10.97 -1.40
CA THR A 113 -2.64 -11.80 -1.99
C THR A 113 -3.33 -12.96 -2.69
N SER A 114 -3.31 -13.01 -4.03
CA SER A 114 -4.01 -14.02 -4.83
C SER A 114 -3.39 -14.20 -6.22
N ILE A 115 -3.79 -15.26 -6.94
CA ILE A 115 -3.38 -15.53 -8.32
C ILE A 115 -4.59 -15.79 -9.21
N ILE A 116 -4.74 -15.00 -10.28
CA ILE A 116 -5.73 -15.26 -11.33
C ILE A 116 -5.10 -16.12 -12.42
N ASN A 117 -5.76 -17.22 -12.78
CA ASN A 117 -5.38 -18.03 -13.93
C ASN A 117 -5.78 -17.32 -15.24
N LEU A 118 -4.88 -16.52 -15.81
CA LEU A 118 -5.15 -15.80 -17.05
C LEU A 118 -5.39 -16.75 -18.23
N THR A 119 -4.75 -17.93 -18.21
CA THR A 119 -4.86 -18.88 -19.32
C THR A 119 -6.22 -19.57 -19.39
N SER A 120 -6.83 -19.88 -18.25
CA SER A 120 -8.18 -20.48 -18.17
C SER A 120 -9.28 -19.46 -18.44
N HIS A 121 -9.01 -18.18 -18.21
CA HIS A 121 -9.99 -17.08 -18.34
C HIS A 121 -9.71 -16.18 -19.55
N LYS A 122 -9.04 -16.67 -20.60
CA LYS A 122 -8.68 -15.88 -21.81
C LYS A 122 -9.89 -15.25 -22.53
N GLU A 123 -11.07 -15.84 -22.38
CA GLU A 123 -12.31 -15.33 -23.00
C GLU A 123 -13.00 -14.25 -22.17
N THR A 124 -12.56 -14.05 -20.92
CA THR A 124 -13.15 -13.06 -20.02
C THR A 124 -12.69 -11.64 -20.41
N PRO A 125 -13.60 -10.66 -20.55
CA PRO A 125 -13.25 -9.30 -20.99
C PRO A 125 -12.12 -8.63 -20.21
N CYS A 126 -12.12 -8.71 -18.88
CA CYS A 126 -11.06 -8.10 -18.05
C CYS A 126 -9.68 -8.71 -18.32
N VAL A 127 -9.61 -10.02 -18.61
CA VAL A 127 -8.37 -10.73 -18.95
C VAL A 127 -7.89 -10.35 -20.34
N GLN A 128 -8.80 -10.22 -21.32
CA GLN A 128 -8.46 -9.73 -22.66
C GLN A 128 -7.92 -8.29 -22.63
N GLN A 129 -8.54 -7.44 -21.82
CA GLN A 129 -8.07 -6.08 -21.57
C GLN A 129 -6.70 -6.06 -20.90
N PHE A 130 -6.46 -6.95 -19.93
CA PHE A 130 -5.16 -7.10 -19.28
C PHE A 130 -4.07 -7.54 -20.28
N TYR A 131 -4.34 -8.51 -21.15
CA TYR A 131 -3.40 -8.89 -22.21
C TYR A 131 -3.13 -7.75 -23.20
N SER A 132 -4.17 -7.01 -23.58
CA SER A 132 -4.03 -5.83 -24.46
C SER A 132 -3.18 -4.75 -23.81
N LEU A 133 -3.35 -4.52 -22.50
CA LEU A 133 -2.54 -3.59 -21.73
C LEU A 133 -1.06 -4.03 -21.71
N LEU A 134 -0.78 -5.31 -21.45
CA LEU A 134 0.59 -5.83 -21.48
C LEU A 134 1.25 -5.66 -22.85
N ASP A 135 0.53 -5.94 -23.93
CA ASP A 135 1.02 -5.75 -25.29
C ASP A 135 1.28 -4.27 -25.60
N GLU A 136 0.37 -3.37 -25.22
CA GLU A 136 0.51 -1.92 -25.44
C GLU A 136 1.72 -1.36 -24.70
N ILE A 137 1.88 -1.70 -23.42
CA ILE A 137 2.99 -1.21 -22.60
C ILE A 137 4.31 -1.83 -23.09
N SER A 138 4.31 -3.13 -23.43
CA SER A 138 5.50 -3.78 -23.99
C SER A 138 5.96 -3.11 -25.28
N LEU A 139 5.04 -2.77 -26.19
CA LEU A 139 5.38 -2.08 -27.44
C LEU A 139 6.05 -0.72 -27.21
N LYS A 140 5.62 0.01 -26.17
CA LYS A 140 6.10 1.38 -25.89
C LYS A 140 7.39 1.40 -25.08
N HIS A 141 7.62 0.42 -24.22
CA HIS A 141 8.66 0.48 -23.18
C HIS A 141 9.73 -0.61 -23.27
N THR A 142 9.66 -1.52 -24.25
CA THR A 142 10.63 -2.63 -24.38
C THR A 142 11.20 -2.76 -25.79
N ASP A 143 12.35 -3.42 -25.91
CA ASP A 143 13.00 -3.74 -27.18
C ASP A 143 12.32 -4.91 -27.90
N GLN A 144 12.57 -5.08 -29.21
CA GLN A 144 11.92 -6.09 -30.03
C GLN A 144 12.14 -7.53 -29.53
N ILE A 145 13.28 -7.83 -28.90
CA ILE A 145 13.58 -9.18 -28.39
C ILE A 145 12.68 -9.45 -27.19
N THR A 146 12.58 -8.50 -26.26
CA THR A 146 11.70 -8.60 -25.08
C THR A 146 10.23 -8.65 -25.48
N GLN A 147 9.80 -7.84 -26.45
CA GLN A 147 8.44 -7.90 -27.00
C GLN A 147 8.10 -9.29 -27.55
N ASN A 148 9.01 -9.90 -28.32
CA ASN A 148 8.78 -11.24 -28.88
C ASN A 148 8.69 -12.31 -27.77
N LYS A 149 9.49 -12.19 -26.72
CA LYS A 149 9.39 -13.08 -25.54
C LYS A 149 8.06 -12.92 -24.83
N ILE A 150 7.61 -11.68 -24.58
CA ILE A 150 6.32 -11.39 -23.93
C ILE A 150 5.16 -11.96 -24.76
N LYS A 151 5.17 -11.74 -26.09
CA LYS A 151 4.16 -12.33 -26.99
C LYS A 151 4.15 -13.85 -26.97
N SER A 152 5.32 -14.48 -26.85
CA SER A 152 5.41 -15.94 -26.70
C SER A 152 4.81 -16.42 -25.38
N ILE A 153 4.96 -15.66 -24.29
CA ILE A 153 4.41 -16.00 -22.97
C ILE A 153 2.89 -15.76 -22.93
N ILE A 154 2.41 -14.65 -23.49
CA ILE A 154 0.97 -14.31 -23.59
C ILE A 154 0.23 -15.26 -24.56
N GLY A 155 0.96 -15.89 -25.50
CA GLY A 155 0.44 -16.80 -26.51
C GLY A 155 -0.38 -17.99 -25.96
N GLN A 156 -1.02 -18.72 -26.88
CA GLN A 156 -2.07 -19.68 -26.52
C GLN A 156 -1.61 -20.86 -25.65
N SER A 157 -0.37 -21.32 -25.76
CA SER A 157 0.08 -22.57 -25.14
C SER A 157 0.63 -22.44 -23.71
N THR A 158 1.00 -21.24 -23.27
CA THR A 158 1.69 -21.04 -21.99
C THR A 158 0.68 -20.86 -20.85
N LYS A 159 0.90 -21.54 -19.73
CA LYS A 159 0.09 -21.34 -18.51
C LYS A 159 0.62 -20.14 -17.73
N LEU A 160 -0.11 -19.04 -17.76
CA LEU A 160 0.26 -17.77 -17.14
C LEU A 160 -0.69 -17.45 -15.97
N GLY A 161 -0.12 -17.23 -14.79
CA GLY A 161 -0.83 -16.73 -13.62
C GLY A 161 -0.57 -15.24 -13.40
N PHE A 162 -1.59 -14.46 -13.10
CA PHE A 162 -1.43 -13.08 -12.64
C PHE A 162 -1.37 -13.06 -11.11
N LEU A 163 -0.17 -12.85 -10.58
CA LEU A 163 0.07 -12.72 -9.15
C LEU A 163 -0.25 -11.29 -8.71
N ILE A 164 -1.20 -11.18 -7.79
CA ILE A 164 -1.60 -9.95 -7.12
C ILE A 164 -1.12 -10.04 -5.69
N ASN A 165 -0.25 -9.13 -5.28
CA ASN A 165 0.19 -8.98 -3.90
C ASN A 165 0.14 -7.50 -3.54
N GLU A 166 -1.02 -7.04 -3.10
CA GLU A 166 -1.31 -5.63 -2.85
C GLU A 166 -1.75 -5.43 -1.40
N ARG A 167 -1.25 -4.38 -0.77
CA ARG A 167 -1.67 -3.96 0.57
C ARG A 167 -1.47 -2.46 0.74
N PHE A 168 -2.10 -1.90 1.76
CA PHE A 168 -1.83 -0.52 2.12
C PHE A 168 -0.39 -0.34 2.62
N VAL A 169 0.21 0.80 2.30
CA VAL A 169 1.62 1.12 2.58
C VAL A 169 1.94 1.25 4.08
N ASN A 170 0.92 1.40 4.92
CA ASN A 170 1.04 1.44 6.38
C ASN A 170 1.07 0.04 7.02
N ILE A 171 0.73 -1.00 6.27
CA ILE A 171 0.75 -2.37 6.76
C ILE A 171 2.18 -2.91 6.73
N SER A 172 2.61 -3.47 7.85
CA SER A 172 3.96 -4.00 8.04
C SER A 172 4.29 -5.09 7.03
N ALA A 173 5.49 -5.04 6.45
CA ALA A 173 5.98 -6.05 5.52
C ALA A 173 6.16 -7.44 6.16
N LYS A 174 6.15 -7.52 7.50
CA LYS A 174 6.21 -8.79 8.26
C LYS A 174 5.06 -9.76 7.94
N ILE A 175 3.93 -9.26 7.43
CA ILE A 175 2.80 -10.11 7.04
C ILE A 175 3.04 -10.82 5.69
N SER A 176 3.90 -10.26 4.84
CA SER A 176 4.11 -10.72 3.46
C SER A 176 4.60 -12.18 3.37
N PRO A 177 5.61 -12.63 4.16
CA PRO A 177 6.04 -14.03 4.15
C PRO A 177 4.88 -15.02 4.40
N ILE A 178 4.02 -14.73 5.38
CA ILE A 178 2.92 -15.61 5.79
C ILE A 178 1.88 -15.71 4.67
N MET A 179 1.47 -14.56 4.11
CA MET A 179 0.48 -14.50 3.04
C MET A 179 0.96 -15.20 1.77
N LEU A 180 2.21 -14.97 1.37
CA LEU A 180 2.79 -15.61 0.18
C LEU A 180 2.99 -17.12 0.37
N GLN A 181 3.36 -17.56 1.58
CA GLN A 181 3.47 -18.98 1.90
C GLN A 181 2.10 -19.68 1.82
N SER A 182 1.05 -19.08 2.37
CA SER A 182 -0.33 -19.60 2.25
C SER A 182 -0.74 -19.74 0.79
N LEU A 183 -0.52 -18.69 0.00
CA LEU A 183 -0.84 -18.69 -1.44
C LEU A 183 -0.08 -19.79 -2.20
N TYR A 184 1.20 -20.02 -1.90
CA TYR A 184 1.98 -21.09 -2.52
C TYR A 184 1.38 -22.48 -2.22
N GLU A 185 1.01 -22.73 -0.97
CA GLU A 185 0.40 -24.00 -0.56
C GLU A 185 -0.98 -24.22 -1.18
N GLU A 186 -1.77 -23.16 -1.30
CA GLU A 186 -3.06 -23.16 -1.98
C GLU A 186 -2.92 -23.50 -3.47
N VAL A 187 -1.97 -22.87 -4.17
CA VAL A 187 -1.68 -23.18 -5.57
C VAL A 187 -1.23 -24.63 -5.74
N GLU A 188 -0.33 -25.13 -4.90
CA GLU A 188 0.12 -26.53 -4.95
C GLU A 188 -1.02 -27.52 -4.63
N ARG A 189 -1.95 -27.15 -3.75
CA ARG A 189 -3.17 -27.93 -3.49
C ARG A 189 -4.10 -27.92 -4.70
N MET A 190 -4.29 -26.78 -5.33
CA MET A 190 -5.18 -26.64 -6.49
C MET A 190 -4.61 -27.28 -7.74
N LYS A 191 -3.30 -27.25 -7.94
CA LYS A 191 -2.60 -27.98 -9.00
C LYS A 191 -2.85 -29.48 -8.99
N LYS A 192 -3.09 -30.08 -7.81
CA LYS A 192 -3.47 -31.51 -7.69
C LYS A 192 -4.91 -31.78 -8.14
N LYS A 193 -5.80 -30.80 -8.02
CA LYS A 193 -7.22 -30.91 -8.41
C LYS A 193 -7.45 -30.52 -9.87
N ASP A 194 -6.76 -29.47 -10.30
CA ASP A 194 -6.87 -28.89 -11.63
C ASP A 194 -5.48 -28.57 -12.19
N ALA A 195 -5.12 -29.28 -13.26
CA ALA A 195 -3.84 -29.12 -13.95
C ALA A 195 -3.69 -27.74 -14.61
N SER A 196 -4.76 -26.94 -14.72
CA SER A 196 -4.72 -25.58 -15.25
C SER A 196 -3.88 -24.63 -14.36
N TYR A 197 -3.77 -24.91 -13.06
CA TYR A 197 -2.97 -24.15 -12.09
C TYR A 197 -1.49 -24.54 -12.06
N ASN A 198 -1.06 -25.48 -12.91
CA ASN A 198 0.37 -25.75 -13.10
C ASN A 198 1.01 -24.67 -13.98
N PHE A 199 1.16 -23.46 -13.44
CA PHE A 199 1.69 -22.30 -14.15
C PHE A 199 3.15 -22.52 -14.58
N GLU A 200 3.49 -21.98 -15.75
CA GLU A 200 4.87 -21.92 -16.24
C GLU A 200 5.51 -20.57 -15.89
N TYR A 201 4.71 -19.51 -15.95
CA TYR A 201 5.12 -18.15 -15.63
C TYR A 201 4.09 -17.48 -14.73
N TYR A 202 4.58 -16.56 -13.91
CA TYR A 202 3.78 -15.55 -13.24
C TYR A 202 4.08 -14.18 -13.82
N VAL A 203 3.03 -13.37 -13.97
CA VAL A 203 3.14 -11.93 -14.19
C VAL A 203 2.68 -11.20 -12.94
N MET A 204 3.40 -10.17 -12.54
CA MET A 204 3.10 -9.32 -11.39
C MET A 204 3.30 -7.86 -11.78
N ILE A 205 2.52 -6.97 -11.20
CA ILE A 205 2.70 -5.52 -11.32
C ILE A 205 3.17 -5.00 -9.97
N SER A 206 4.32 -4.33 -9.97
CA SER A 206 4.93 -3.72 -8.79
C SER A 206 4.83 -2.20 -8.85
N LYS A 207 4.71 -1.57 -7.68
CA LYS A 207 4.60 -0.11 -7.56
C LYS A 207 5.92 0.47 -7.08
N THR A 208 6.60 1.21 -7.96
CA THR A 208 7.87 1.88 -7.64
C THR A 208 7.75 3.40 -7.76
N CYS A 209 8.62 4.13 -7.08
CA CYS A 209 8.75 5.57 -7.17
C CYS A 209 10.21 5.95 -7.36
N ARG A 210 10.46 6.99 -8.16
CA ARG A 210 11.80 7.50 -8.45
C ARG A 210 11.85 9.00 -8.19
N PRO A 211 12.87 9.53 -7.48
CA PRO A 211 13.04 10.96 -7.33
C PRO A 211 13.47 11.59 -8.66
N VAL A 212 12.96 12.79 -8.94
CA VAL A 212 13.27 13.53 -10.19
C VAL A 212 14.77 13.81 -10.33
N LYS A 213 15.46 14.11 -9.21
CA LYS A 213 16.87 14.48 -9.24
C LYS A 213 17.84 13.31 -9.37
N ASN A 214 17.42 12.07 -9.07
CA ASN A 214 18.26 10.86 -9.04
C ASN A 214 17.46 9.59 -9.44
N PRO A 215 16.90 9.52 -10.66
CA PRO A 215 15.91 8.50 -11.00
C PRO A 215 16.44 7.07 -10.99
N GLU A 216 17.74 6.84 -11.23
CA GLU A 216 18.32 5.49 -11.34
C GLU A 216 18.99 4.99 -10.05
N THR A 217 19.38 5.89 -9.14
CA THR A 217 20.14 5.52 -7.93
C THR A 217 19.27 5.34 -6.69
N GLU A 218 18.04 5.86 -6.71
CA GLU A 218 17.15 5.93 -5.54
C GLU A 218 15.74 5.44 -5.90
N GLU A 219 15.65 4.22 -6.44
CA GLU A 219 14.34 3.57 -6.63
C GLU A 219 13.77 3.08 -5.30
N ILE A 220 12.52 3.44 -5.04
CA ILE A 220 11.80 3.07 -3.82
C ILE A 220 10.62 2.18 -4.21
N PHE A 221 10.56 0.98 -3.64
CA PHE A 221 9.41 0.09 -3.77
C PHE A 221 8.32 0.47 -2.77
N SER A 222 7.06 0.33 -3.15
CA SER A 222 5.93 0.52 -2.23
C SER A 222 5.89 -0.58 -1.17
N ASN A 223 6.22 -1.81 -1.58
CA ASN A 223 6.34 -2.97 -0.73
C ASN A 223 7.77 -3.51 -0.83
N ASP A 224 8.48 -3.59 0.29
CA ASP A 224 9.91 -3.94 0.30
C ASP A 224 10.19 -5.35 -0.26
N GLU A 225 9.27 -6.31 -0.12
CA GLU A 225 9.45 -7.65 -0.69
C GLU A 225 9.48 -7.66 -2.22
N GLU A 226 8.85 -6.68 -2.88
CA GLU A 226 8.76 -6.62 -4.35
C GLU A 226 10.14 -6.42 -4.98
N GLU A 227 11.11 -5.90 -4.23
CA GLU A 227 12.50 -5.85 -4.66
C GLU A 227 13.06 -7.25 -4.96
N LEU A 228 12.69 -8.26 -4.16
CA LEU A 228 13.13 -9.64 -4.34
C LEU A 228 12.48 -10.28 -5.57
N PHE A 229 11.18 -10.03 -5.79
CA PHE A 229 10.50 -10.41 -7.03
C PHE A 229 11.16 -9.75 -8.25
N SER A 230 11.48 -8.46 -8.14
CA SER A 230 12.13 -7.70 -9.22
C SER A 230 13.53 -8.23 -9.55
N LYS A 231 14.30 -8.71 -8.56
CA LYS A 231 15.63 -9.30 -8.78
C LYS A 231 15.55 -10.70 -9.40
N ALA A 232 14.54 -11.48 -9.05
CA ALA A 232 14.37 -12.84 -9.55
C ALA A 232 13.72 -12.91 -10.96
N ALA A 233 13.11 -11.81 -11.40
CA ALA A 233 12.36 -11.75 -12.64
C ALA A 233 13.20 -11.98 -13.91
N ASP A 234 12.63 -12.72 -14.86
CA ASP A 234 13.24 -13.01 -16.16
C ASP A 234 13.05 -11.85 -17.14
N ILE A 235 11.94 -11.13 -17.02
CA ILE A 235 11.61 -9.95 -17.81
C ILE A 235 11.10 -8.88 -16.85
N THR A 236 11.68 -7.69 -16.96
CA THR A 236 11.27 -6.51 -16.19
C THR A 236 11.27 -5.28 -17.08
N PHE A 237 10.22 -4.49 -17.00
CA PHE A 237 10.17 -3.17 -17.64
C PHE A 237 9.22 -2.24 -16.92
N ASP A 238 9.52 -0.95 -17.04
CA ASP A 238 8.85 0.10 -16.27
C ASP A 238 8.13 1.07 -17.18
N PHE A 239 6.98 1.54 -16.71
CA PHE A 239 6.26 2.63 -17.34
C PHE A 239 5.86 3.64 -16.27
N SER A 240 6.01 4.93 -16.61
CA SER A 240 5.59 6.00 -15.71
C SER A 240 4.08 6.11 -15.73
N VAL A 241 3.49 6.27 -14.55
CA VAL A 241 2.06 6.50 -14.38
C VAL A 241 1.77 7.91 -13.85
N ALA A 242 2.69 8.85 -14.05
CA ALA A 242 2.60 10.21 -13.50
C ALA A 242 1.39 11.00 -14.01
N LYS A 243 0.87 10.68 -15.20
CA LYS A 243 -0.30 11.33 -15.80
C LYS A 243 -1.61 10.71 -15.31
N GLU A 244 -1.55 9.43 -14.96
CA GLU A 244 -2.66 8.61 -14.53
C GLU A 244 -2.86 8.67 -13.02
N SER A 245 -1.78 8.87 -12.26
CA SER A 245 -1.82 9.10 -10.83
C SER A 245 -2.42 10.47 -10.55
N ASP A 246 -3.64 10.48 -10.01
CA ASP A 246 -4.32 11.69 -9.52
C ASP A 246 -3.66 12.27 -8.25
N THR A 247 -2.40 11.93 -8.02
CA THR A 247 -1.62 12.52 -6.95
C THR A 247 -1.65 14.03 -7.15
N GLY A 248 -2.31 14.73 -6.23
CA GLY A 248 -2.16 16.18 -6.00
C GLY A 248 -0.71 16.61 -5.70
N LEU A 249 0.26 15.72 -5.91
CA LEU A 249 1.69 15.97 -6.11
C LEU A 249 2.03 16.79 -7.34
N SER A 250 1.13 16.86 -8.33
CA SER A 250 1.23 17.86 -9.41
C SER A 250 0.73 19.24 -8.95
N GLY A 251 0.62 19.47 -7.64
CA GLY A 251 0.57 20.82 -7.10
C GLY A 251 1.99 21.39 -7.04
N ASN A 252 2.16 22.65 -7.44
CA ASN A 252 3.40 23.44 -7.36
C ASN A 252 3.96 23.64 -5.92
N TRP A 253 3.65 22.75 -4.97
CA TRP A 253 3.92 22.86 -3.54
C TRP A 253 5.12 22.03 -3.07
N LEU A 254 5.61 21.09 -3.88
CA LEU A 254 6.91 20.46 -3.65
C LEU A 254 7.98 21.31 -4.32
N THR A 255 9.01 21.70 -3.56
CA THR A 255 10.26 22.22 -4.12
C THR A 255 10.75 21.27 -5.21
N GLU A 256 11.28 21.80 -6.32
CA GLU A 256 11.77 21.05 -7.50
C GLU A 256 12.69 19.85 -7.12
N ASP A 257 13.28 19.92 -5.93
CA ASP A 257 14.19 18.97 -5.30
C ASP A 257 13.54 17.69 -4.74
N LYS A 258 12.21 17.60 -4.63
CA LYS A 258 11.52 16.53 -3.88
C LYS A 258 10.33 15.90 -4.60
N GLN A 259 10.16 16.19 -5.89
CA GLN A 259 9.15 15.51 -6.68
C GLN A 259 9.58 14.05 -6.90
N VAL A 260 8.68 13.12 -6.57
CA VAL A 260 8.80 11.70 -6.89
C VAL A 260 7.84 11.37 -8.02
N VAL A 261 8.33 10.60 -8.99
CA VAL A 261 7.55 10.16 -10.14
C VAL A 261 7.12 8.71 -9.89
N PRO A 262 5.81 8.41 -9.93
CA PRO A 262 5.33 7.05 -9.76
C PRO A 262 5.51 6.23 -11.04
N TYR A 263 5.94 4.99 -10.86
CA TYR A 263 6.11 4.00 -11.90
C TYR A 263 5.32 2.74 -11.55
N ARG A 264 5.05 1.97 -12.58
CA ARG A 264 4.62 0.58 -12.49
C ARG A 264 5.68 -0.26 -13.18
N ARG A 265 6.10 -1.32 -12.50
CA ARG A 265 7.05 -2.30 -13.02
C ARG A 265 6.29 -3.57 -13.34
N ILE A 266 6.36 -4.03 -14.58
CA ILE A 266 5.90 -5.36 -14.95
C ILE A 266 7.02 -6.34 -14.66
N LEU A 267 6.71 -7.41 -13.93
CA LEU A 267 7.60 -8.50 -13.59
C LEU A 267 7.04 -9.79 -14.20
N ILE A 268 7.85 -10.50 -14.98
CA ILE A 268 7.51 -11.84 -15.44
C ILE A 268 8.63 -12.79 -15.02
N PHE A 269 8.27 -13.86 -14.34
CA PHE A 269 9.22 -14.85 -13.83
C PHE A 269 8.66 -16.27 -13.95
N LYS A 270 9.56 -17.24 -14.12
CA LYS A 270 9.17 -18.66 -14.14
C LYS A 270 8.59 -19.12 -12.80
N ALA A 271 7.58 -19.99 -12.87
CA ALA A 271 6.90 -20.51 -11.68
C ALA A 271 7.84 -21.30 -10.73
N GLU A 272 8.90 -21.92 -11.27
CA GLU A 272 9.90 -22.64 -10.47
C GLU A 272 10.61 -21.76 -9.45
N LYS A 273 10.75 -20.46 -9.74
CA LYS A 273 11.41 -19.49 -8.84
C LYS A 273 10.52 -19.03 -7.70
N PHE A 274 9.21 -19.30 -7.75
CA PHE A 274 8.27 -18.70 -6.81
C PHE A 274 8.56 -19.10 -5.36
N LYS A 275 8.85 -20.38 -5.13
CA LYS A 275 9.21 -20.90 -3.82
C LYS A 275 10.50 -20.26 -3.28
N ASP A 276 11.54 -20.19 -4.11
CA ASP A 276 12.83 -19.60 -3.73
C ASP A 276 12.71 -18.11 -3.39
N ILE A 277 11.81 -17.39 -4.06
CA ILE A 277 11.51 -15.98 -3.73
C ILE A 277 10.85 -15.91 -2.35
N ILE A 278 9.85 -16.74 -2.06
CA ILE A 278 9.16 -16.76 -0.76
C ILE A 278 10.14 -17.09 0.38
N GLU A 279 11.06 -18.03 0.17
CA GLU A 279 12.11 -18.36 1.14
C GLU A 279 13.03 -17.16 1.41
N GLN A 280 13.40 -16.39 0.38
CA GLN A 280 14.17 -15.15 0.54
C GLN A 280 13.40 -14.05 1.26
N VAL A 281 12.11 -13.88 0.94
CA VAL A 281 11.21 -12.93 1.63
C VAL A 281 11.07 -13.31 3.11
N SER A 282 10.99 -14.60 3.42
CA SER A 282 10.91 -15.12 4.79
C SER A 282 12.22 -14.95 5.58
N ALA A 283 13.36 -15.13 4.92
CA ALA A 283 14.68 -14.95 5.52
C ALA A 283 15.08 -13.47 5.71
N MET A 284 14.27 -12.54 5.21
CA MET A 284 14.57 -11.12 5.24
C MET A 284 14.45 -10.57 6.67
N PRO A 285 15.47 -9.86 7.20
CA PRO A 285 15.40 -9.27 8.53
C PRO A 285 14.53 -8.01 8.50
N TRP A 286 13.22 -8.19 8.61
CA TRP A 286 12.22 -7.13 8.59
C TRP A 286 12.40 -6.07 9.68
N ASP A 287 13.07 -6.41 10.78
CA ASP A 287 13.35 -5.46 11.88
C ASP A 287 14.44 -4.44 11.53
N ILE A 288 15.27 -4.71 10.51
CA ILE A 288 16.39 -3.86 10.10
C ILE A 288 15.98 -2.92 8.98
N ARG A 289 15.03 -3.33 8.12
CA ARG A 289 14.45 -2.45 7.10
C ARG A 289 13.35 -1.59 7.71
N ARG A 290 13.46 -0.28 7.55
CA ARG A 290 12.39 0.64 7.95
C ARG A 290 11.18 0.42 7.05
N PRO A 291 9.94 0.48 7.59
CA PRO A 291 8.73 0.44 6.77
C PRO A 291 8.87 1.41 5.59
N ALA A 292 8.37 1.02 4.41
CA ALA A 292 8.33 1.89 3.24
C ALA A 292 7.80 3.29 3.63
N ALA A 293 6.69 3.37 4.37
CA ALA A 293 6.15 4.63 4.91
C ALA A 293 7.19 5.55 5.61
N THR A 294 8.16 4.98 6.34
CA THR A 294 9.22 5.73 7.04
C THR A 294 10.38 6.13 6.12
N GLN A 295 10.67 5.35 5.07
CA GLN A 295 11.61 5.74 4.01
C GLN A 295 11.05 6.91 3.19
N TRP A 296 9.73 6.92 2.97
CA TRP A 296 9.00 8.01 2.33
C TRP A 296 9.00 9.28 3.21
N ALA A 297 8.78 9.13 4.52
CA ALA A 297 8.77 10.25 5.46
C ALA A 297 10.12 11.00 5.55
N ARG A 298 11.26 10.32 5.30
CA ARG A 298 12.60 10.95 5.28
C ARG A 298 12.83 11.90 4.11
N HIS A 299 12.11 11.71 3.01
CA HIS A 299 12.24 12.57 1.83
C HIS A 299 11.34 13.83 1.94
N ILE A 300 10.48 13.91 2.97
CA ILE A 300 9.61 15.05 3.27
C ILE A 300 10.22 15.82 4.46
N PRO A 301 10.56 17.12 4.35
CA PRO A 301 11.16 17.83 5.47
C PRO A 301 10.10 18.12 6.55
N GLY A 302 10.49 17.92 7.80
CA GLY A 302 9.64 18.19 8.97
C GLY A 302 9.27 19.66 9.10
N GLY A 303 8.09 19.90 9.67
CA GLY A 303 7.72 21.21 10.19
C GLY A 303 6.33 21.73 9.86
N VAL A 304 5.45 20.99 9.19
CA VAL A 304 3.99 21.13 9.33
C VAL A 304 3.44 19.74 9.02
N LEU A 305 2.81 19.11 10.01
CA LEU A 305 2.04 17.88 9.85
C LEU A 305 0.77 18.20 9.04
N ASN A 306 0.91 18.73 7.82
CA ASN A 306 -0.20 19.05 6.95
C ASN A 306 -0.54 17.79 6.16
N LYS A 307 -1.32 16.95 6.85
CA LYS A 307 -2.49 16.15 6.47
C LYS A 307 -2.89 15.97 4.99
N LEU A 308 -2.37 16.69 3.99
CA LEU A 308 -2.86 16.58 2.61
C LEU A 308 -2.36 15.37 1.82
N TRP A 309 -1.23 14.75 2.21
CA TRP A 309 -0.80 13.49 1.59
C TRP A 309 -1.47 12.26 2.19
N PHE A 310 -1.82 12.34 3.47
CA PHE A 310 -2.75 11.41 4.10
C PHE A 310 -4.06 11.33 3.30
N PHE A 311 -4.56 12.46 2.80
CA PHE A 311 -5.85 12.54 2.10
C PHE A 311 -5.93 11.74 0.78
N SER A 312 -4.86 11.59 -0.01
CA SER A 312 -4.99 10.87 -1.29
C SER A 312 -5.09 9.34 -1.14
N CYS A 313 -4.71 8.79 0.01
CA CYS A 313 -5.04 7.41 0.40
C CYS A 313 -6.24 7.33 1.37
N TYR A 314 -6.63 8.42 2.05
CA TYR A 314 -7.74 8.45 3.02
C TYR A 314 -9.11 8.91 2.51
N THR A 315 -9.27 9.34 1.25
CA THR A 315 -10.57 9.89 0.77
C THR A 315 -11.68 8.82 0.56
N VAL A 316 -11.45 7.56 0.94
CA VAL A 316 -12.54 6.55 1.02
C VAL A 316 -12.95 6.24 2.47
N ALA A 317 -12.08 6.47 3.47
CA ALA A 317 -12.41 6.19 4.87
C ALA A 317 -12.99 7.40 5.63
N ARG A 318 -12.93 8.62 5.08
CA ARG A 318 -13.31 9.84 5.80
C ARG A 318 -14.75 10.34 5.57
N PHE A 319 -15.61 9.52 4.95
CA PHE A 319 -17.04 9.81 4.86
C PHE A 319 -17.90 9.01 5.86
N LEU A 320 -17.31 8.12 6.65
CA LEU A 320 -18.03 7.38 7.71
C LEU A 320 -17.85 7.96 9.12
N ALA A 321 -16.84 8.81 9.36
CA ALA A 321 -16.54 9.32 10.71
C ALA A 321 -16.95 10.79 11.00
N VAL A 322 -17.80 11.41 10.17
CA VAL A 322 -18.38 12.74 10.48
C VAL A 322 -19.85 12.74 10.08
N GLY A 323 -20.65 12.07 10.91
CA GLY A 323 -22.10 12.09 10.90
C GLY A 323 -22.63 12.40 12.31
N MET A 324 -22.28 13.58 12.83
CA MET A 324 -23.08 14.34 13.79
C MET A 324 -23.22 15.76 13.26
#